data_AF-A0A924UG58-F1
#
_entry.id   AF-A0A924UG58-F1
#
_cell.length_a   1.000
_cell.length_b   1.000
_cell.length_c   1.000
_cell.angle_alpha   90.00
_cell.angle_beta   90.00
_cell.angle_gamma   90.00
#
_symmetry.space_group_name_H-M   'P 1'
#
loop_
_entity.id
_entity.type
_entity.pdbx_description
1 polymer ?
#
loop_
_entity_poly.entity_id
_entity_poly.type
_entity_poly.pdbx_seq_one_letter_code
_entity_poly.pdbx_strand_id
1 'polypeptide(L)'
;MKWPLAEKLQRIADGGYQGISCEWTSLDHALIVAAHVAATGTGIEGVIFPRTVDELQPLLNLATEFQVTHLKLQPNATPSTVAEVVGILERWMRLPEQVPFPS
;
A
#
# COMPACT_ATOMS: atom_id res chain seq x y z
N MET A 1 -4.10 -22.48 10.53
CA MET A 1 -5.00 -22.36 9.36
C MET A 1 -4.92 -20.93 8.83
N LYS A 2 -4.73 -20.70 7.53
CA LYS A 2 -4.64 -19.35 6.94
C LYS A 2 -5.98 -19.04 6.26
N TRP A 3 -6.75 -18.09 6.79
CA TRP A 3 -8.02 -17.69 6.18
C TRP A 3 -7.81 -17.00 4.82
N PRO A 4 -8.75 -17.15 3.86
CA PRO A 4 -8.80 -16.32 2.65
C PRO A 4 -8.88 -14.82 2.99
N LEU A 5 -8.41 -13.95 2.10
CA LEU A 5 -8.42 -12.50 2.33
C LEU A 5 -9.82 -11.96 2.62
N ALA A 6 -10.81 -12.32 1.81
CA ALA A 6 -12.19 -11.88 2.00
C ALA A 6 -12.75 -12.27 3.39
N GLU A 7 -12.42 -13.46 3.89
CA GLU A 7 -12.83 -13.90 5.22
C GLU A 7 -12.14 -13.07 6.32
N LYS A 8 -10.85 -12.74 6.16
CA LYS A 8 -10.15 -11.86 7.11
C LYS A 8 -10.80 -10.48 7.16
N LEU A 9 -11.11 -9.91 6.01
CA LEU A 9 -11.74 -8.60 5.89
C LEU A 9 -13.13 -8.59 6.55
N GLN A 10 -13.94 -9.62 6.30
CA GLN A 10 -15.25 -9.74 6.94
C GLN A 10 -15.13 -9.83 8.47
N ARG A 11 -14.19 -10.62 8.99
CA ARG A 11 -13.94 -10.72 10.44
C ARG A 11 -13.52 -9.38 11.06
N ILE A 12 -12.78 -8.55 10.33
CA ILE A 12 -12.40 -7.21 10.80
C ILE A 12 -13.63 -6.30 10.84
N ALA A 13 -14.49 -6.33 9.81
CA ALA A 13 -15.74 -5.57 9.80
C ALA A 13 -16.69 -6.02 10.93
N ASP A 14 -16.86 -7.33 11.13
CA ASP A 14 -17.68 -7.91 12.20
C ASP A 14 -17.17 -7.52 13.60
N GLY A 15 -15.86 -7.29 13.74
CA GLY A 15 -15.24 -6.77 14.94
C GLY A 15 -15.49 -5.29 15.21
N GLY A 16 -16.15 -4.58 14.30
CA GLY A 16 -16.47 -3.16 14.44
C GLY A 16 -15.28 -2.23 14.23
N TYR A 17 -14.26 -2.63 13.46
CA TYR A 17 -13.13 -1.77 13.11
C TYR A 17 -13.49 -0.82 11.96
N GLN A 18 -13.05 0.44 12.05
CA GLN A 18 -13.34 1.50 11.06
C GLN A 18 -12.26 1.64 9.98
N GLY A 19 -11.16 0.90 10.09
CA GLY A 19 -10.05 0.97 9.16
C GLY A 19 -9.34 -0.36 8.99
N ILE A 20 -8.75 -0.55 7.82
CA ILE A 20 -7.85 -1.67 7.52
C ILE A 20 -6.53 -1.14 6.99
N SER A 21 -5.45 -1.87 7.30
CA SER A 21 -4.17 -1.71 6.64
C SER A 21 -3.77 -3.02 6.00
N CYS A 22 -3.47 -2.99 4.70
CA CYS A 22 -3.02 -4.19 4.00
C CYS A 22 -1.88 -3.89 3.02
N GLU A 23 -1.24 -4.95 2.55
CA GLU A 23 -0.13 -4.85 1.63
C GLU A 23 -0.64 -4.57 0.21
N TRP A 24 -0.12 -3.55 -0.46
CA TRP A 24 -0.43 -3.31 -1.88
C TRP A 24 0.57 -4.08 -2.73
N THR A 25 0.21 -5.31 -3.11
CA THR A 25 1.10 -6.23 -3.84
C THR A 25 0.73 -6.47 -5.28
N SER A 26 -0.55 -6.35 -5.62
CA SER A 26 -1.09 -6.72 -6.93
C SER A 26 -2.47 -6.10 -7.14
N LEU A 27 -2.88 -6.02 -8.40
CA LEU A 27 -4.22 -5.57 -8.79
C LEU A 27 -5.32 -6.47 -8.20
N ASP A 28 -5.16 -7.79 -8.26
CA ASP A 28 -6.14 -8.74 -7.71
C ASP A 28 -6.36 -8.52 -6.21
N HIS A 29 -5.29 -8.29 -5.46
CA HIS A 29 -5.37 -7.98 -4.04
C HIS A 29 -6.09 -6.65 -3.80
N ALA A 30 -5.75 -5.62 -4.57
CA ALA A 30 -6.38 -4.30 -4.48
C ALA A 30 -7.88 -4.36 -4.80
N LEU A 31 -8.29 -5.13 -5.81
CA LEU A 31 -9.71 -5.32 -6.18
C LEU A 31 -10.52 -5.96 -5.06
N ILE A 32 -10.00 -6.99 -4.39
CA ILE A 32 -10.70 -7.63 -3.26
C ILE A 32 -10.88 -6.65 -2.10
N VAL A 33 -9.84 -5.89 -1.78
CA VAL A 33 -9.87 -4.91 -0.69
C VAL A 33 -10.83 -3.76 -1.03
N ALA A 34 -10.79 -3.26 -2.27
CA ALA A 34 -11.66 -2.19 -2.73
C ALA A 34 -13.14 -2.59 -2.69
N ALA A 35 -13.47 -3.81 -3.12
CA ALA A 35 -14.82 -4.34 -3.03
C ALA A 35 -15.32 -4.39 -1.57
N HIS A 36 -14.45 -4.77 -0.63
CA HIS A 36 -14.78 -4.75 0.79
C HIS A 36 -15.01 -3.32 1.31
N VAL A 37 -14.08 -2.40 1.04
CA VAL A 37 -14.17 -0.99 1.46
C VAL A 37 -15.44 -0.34 0.92
N ALA A 38 -15.80 -0.60 -0.34
CA ALA A 38 -17.05 -0.10 -0.92
C ALA A 38 -18.30 -0.65 -0.22
N ALA A 39 -18.26 -1.90 0.25
CA ALA A 39 -19.39 -2.54 0.93
C ALA A 39 -19.54 -2.10 2.39
N THR A 40 -18.44 -1.79 3.09
CA THR A 40 -18.45 -1.52 4.53
C THR A 40 -18.24 -0.06 4.89
N GLY A 41 -17.74 0.77 3.97
CA GLY A 41 -17.33 2.15 4.25
C GLY A 41 -16.08 2.26 5.13
N THR A 42 -15.33 1.16 5.29
CA THR A 42 -14.11 1.11 6.11
C THR A 42 -12.99 1.91 5.45
N GLY A 43 -12.26 2.72 6.24
CA GLY A 43 -11.08 3.44 5.76
C GLY A 43 -9.94 2.52 5.37
N ILE A 44 -9.06 2.99 4.48
CA ILE A 44 -8.03 2.15 3.86
C ILE A 44 -6.64 2.80 3.96
N GLU A 45 -5.71 2.06 4.58
CA GLU A 45 -4.27 2.33 4.60
C GLU A 45 -3.52 1.25 3.84
N GLY A 46 -2.39 1.59 3.24
CA GLY A 46 -1.53 0.64 2.55
C GLY A 46 -0.14 0.50 3.18
N VAL A 47 0.46 -0.67 2.99
CA VAL A 47 1.88 -0.93 3.22
C VAL A 47 2.48 -1.43 1.91
N ILE A 48 3.68 -0.96 1.57
CA ILE A 48 4.39 -1.37 0.36
C ILE A 48 5.87 -1.67 0.65
N PHE A 49 6.40 -2.66 -0.05
CA PHE A 49 7.75 -3.18 0.14
C PHE A 49 8.60 -3.18 -1.15
N PRO A 50 8.78 -2.03 -1.82
CA PRO A 50 9.52 -1.99 -3.08
C PRO A 50 10.99 -2.35 -2.84
N ARG A 51 11.56 -3.10 -3.79
CA ARG A 51 12.98 -3.47 -3.84
C ARG A 51 13.79 -2.47 -4.66
N THR A 52 13.14 -1.74 -5.56
CA THR A 52 13.77 -0.74 -6.44
C THR A 52 12.95 0.54 -6.51
N VAL A 53 13.55 1.60 -7.05
CA VAL A 53 12.86 2.87 -7.38
C VAL A 53 11.71 2.64 -8.36
N ASP A 54 11.94 1.81 -9.37
CA ASP A 54 10.96 1.59 -10.43
C ASP A 54 9.74 0.78 -9.96
N GLU A 55 9.89 -0.04 -8.91
CA GLU A 55 8.79 -0.77 -8.29
C GLU A 55 7.82 0.14 -7.52
N LEU A 56 8.23 1.34 -7.10
CA LEU A 56 7.38 2.23 -6.29
C LEU A 56 6.30 2.94 -7.13
N GLN A 57 6.62 3.42 -8.33
CA GLN A 57 5.68 4.16 -9.17
C GLN A 57 4.35 3.42 -9.47
N PRO A 58 4.35 2.15 -9.92
CA PRO A 58 3.10 1.43 -10.18
C PRO A 58 2.28 1.21 -8.90
N LEU A 59 2.93 1.07 -7.74
CA LEU A 59 2.25 0.92 -6.45
C LEU A 59 1.58 2.23 -6.01
N LEU A 60 2.23 3.37 -6.25
CA LEU A 60 1.64 4.69 -6.02
C LEU A 60 0.40 4.90 -6.91
N ASN A 61 0.49 4.57 -8.20
CA ASN A 61 -0.64 4.69 -9.12
C ASN A 61 -1.84 3.85 -8.65
N LEU A 62 -1.57 2.60 -8.23
CA LEU A 62 -2.60 1.70 -7.71
C LEU A 62 -3.22 2.25 -6.42
N ALA A 63 -2.41 2.75 -5.49
CA ALA A 63 -2.89 3.31 -4.25
C ALA A 63 -3.73 4.59 -4.46
N THR A 64 -3.35 5.44 -5.44
CA THR A 64 -4.15 6.58 -5.89
C THR A 64 -5.49 6.14 -6.45
N GLU A 65 -5.49 5.15 -7.35
CA GLU A 65 -6.71 4.61 -7.98
C GLU A 65 -7.72 4.12 -6.94
N PHE A 66 -7.23 3.45 -5.89
CA PHE A 66 -8.05 2.90 -4.82
C PHE A 66 -8.24 3.83 -3.61
N GLN A 67 -7.89 5.11 -3.75
CA GLN A 67 -8.07 6.15 -2.73
C GLN A 67 -7.51 5.76 -1.35
N VAL A 68 -6.34 5.10 -1.35
CA VAL A 68 -5.61 4.79 -0.12
C VAL A 68 -5.22 6.08 0.57
N THR A 69 -5.54 6.21 1.86
CA THR A 69 -5.35 7.46 2.61
C THR A 69 -3.90 7.70 2.98
N HIS A 70 -3.17 6.64 3.34
CA HIS A 70 -1.76 6.68 3.73
C HIS A 70 -1.03 5.43 3.26
N LEU A 71 0.20 5.60 2.77
CA LEU A 71 1.10 4.50 2.41
C LEU A 71 2.31 4.45 3.35
N LYS A 72 2.50 3.31 3.98
CA LYS A 72 3.71 2.97 4.74
C LYS A 72 4.73 2.35 3.80
N LEU A 73 5.72 3.15 3.41
CA LEU A 73 6.84 2.71 2.57
C LEU A 73 7.90 2.01 3.42
N GLN A 74 8.11 0.71 3.18
CA GLN A 74 9.11 -0.10 3.88
C GLN A 74 10.08 -0.71 2.86
N PRO A 75 11.25 -0.08 2.62
CA PRO A 75 12.21 -0.59 1.64
C PRO A 75 12.56 -2.04 1.89
N ASN A 76 12.37 -2.89 0.87
CA ASN A 76 12.97 -4.24 0.83
C ASN A 76 14.21 -4.24 -0.07
N ALA A 77 15.05 -3.22 0.09
CA ALA A 77 16.30 -3.04 -0.61
C ALA A 77 17.46 -3.27 0.36
N THR A 78 18.57 -3.83 -0.14
CA THR A 78 19.78 -4.10 0.64
C THR A 78 20.99 -3.33 0.08
N PRO A 79 20.99 -1.99 0.12
CA PRO A 79 22.15 -1.19 -0.29
C PRO A 79 23.36 -1.49 0.59
N SER A 80 24.55 -1.44 0.00
CA SER A 80 25.81 -1.77 0.67
C SER A 80 26.48 -0.56 1.32
N THR A 81 26.04 0.66 0.97
CA THR A 81 26.60 1.90 1.51
C THR A 81 25.53 2.89 1.95
N VAL A 82 25.89 3.80 2.87
CA VAL A 82 25.01 4.91 3.28
C VAL A 82 24.67 5.82 2.10
N ALA A 83 25.62 6.05 1.19
CA ALA A 83 25.39 6.87 0.00
C ALA A 83 24.31 6.26 -0.92
N GLU A 84 24.31 4.93 -1.07
CA GLU A 84 23.26 4.21 -1.80
C GLU A 84 21.91 4.29 -1.08
N VAL A 85 21.87 4.15 0.25
CA VAL A 85 20.64 4.33 1.05
C VAL A 85 20.05 5.71 0.80
N VAL A 86 20.85 6.76 0.96
CA VAL A 86 20.41 8.15 0.78
C VAL A 86 19.91 8.37 -0.65
N GLY A 87 20.66 7.89 -1.66
CA GLY A 87 20.26 8.01 -3.06
C GLY A 87 18.95 7.32 -3.41
N ILE A 88 18.64 6.17 -2.78
CA ILE A 88 17.33 5.49 -2.94
C ILE A 88 16.22 6.32 -2.29
N LEU A 89 16.42 6.76 -1.05
CA LEU A 89 15.41 7.53 -0.30
C LEU A 89 15.06 8.85 -1.02
N GLU A 90 16.06 9.59 -1.49
CA GLU A 90 15.84 10.85 -2.23
C GLU A 90 14.99 10.63 -3.49
N ARG A 91 15.24 9.55 -4.24
CA ARG A 91 14.47 9.22 -5.43
C ARG A 91 13.04 8.82 -5.07
N TRP A 92 12.86 8.03 -4.02
CA TRP A 92 11.53 7.66 -3.54
C TRP A 92 10.72 8.84 -3.04
N MET A 93 11.34 9.80 -2.35
CA MET A 93 10.64 11.00 -1.87
C MET A 93 10.10 11.88 -3.01
N ARG A 94 10.71 11.83 -4.20
CA ARG A 94 10.26 12.59 -5.39
C ARG A 94 9.15 11.91 -6.19
N LEU A 95 8.91 10.61 -6.00
CA LEU A 95 7.91 9.88 -6.78
C LEU A 95 6.46 10.25 -6.40
N PRO A 96 6.10 10.41 -5.10
CA PRO A 96 4.78 10.89 -4.70
C PRO A 96 4.41 12.25 -5.30
N GLU A 97 5.37 13.13 -5.58
CA GLU A 97 5.14 14.43 -6.22
C GLU A 97 4.61 14.32 -7.65
N GLN A 98 4.74 13.14 -8.28
CA GLN A 98 4.35 12.89 -9.68
C GLN A 98 2.97 12.23 -9.82
N VAL A 99 2.29 11.96 -8.70
CA VAL A 99 0.95 11.35 -8.67
C VAL A 99 0.00 12.20 -7.84
N PRO A 100 -1.32 12.19 -8.12
CA PRO A 100 -2.30 12.86 -7.29
C PRO A 100 -2.62 12.00 -6.06
N PHE A 101 -1.60 11.64 -5.27
CA PHE A 101 -1.75 10.91 -4.02
C PHE A 101 -2.00 11.89 -2.86
N PRO A 102 -2.84 11.56 -1.86
CA PRO A 102 -3.08 12.43 -0.71
C PRO A 102 -1.78 12.81 0.00
N SER A 103 -1.61 14.11 0.23
CA SER A 103 -0.49 14.73 0.95
C SER A 103 -0.77 14.88 2.44
#